data_AF-A0AAD3NJL0-F1
#
_entry.id   AF-A0AAD3NJL0-F1
#
_cell.length_a   1.000
_cell.length_b   1.000
_cell.length_c   1.000
_cell.angle_alpha   90.00
_cell.angle_beta   90.00
_cell.angle_gamma   90.00
#
_symmetry.space_group_name_H-M   'P 1'
#
loop_
_entity.id
_entity.type
_entity.pdbx_description
1 polymer ?
#
loop_
_entity_poly.entity_id
_entity_poly.type
_entity_poly.pdbx_seq_one_letter_code
_entity_poly.pdbx_strand_id
1 'polypeptide(L)'
;SVVKLMRGVLQCIMRQLDKVEKFKYSRSTSDSLHAKYNTRTCAIVVGDDQWGHLQVDATSLFLFFLAQMTASGLHIVYTQDEVDVVQNLMFYIEAAYKVADYGMWERGDKTNQGITEINASSIGMAKSKGRRSDWTPSTVPEIFTGAPVSASVVGSSALAQAVSPPHT
;
A
#
# COMPACT_ATOMS: atom_id res chain seq x y z
N SER A 1 0.32 -11.69 -21.09
CA SER A 1 0.10 -10.23 -21.22
C SER A 1 0.28 -9.58 -19.87
N VAL A 2 1.01 -8.45 -19.81
CA VAL A 2 1.34 -7.73 -18.57
C VAL A 2 0.10 -7.17 -17.85
N VAL A 3 -0.93 -6.76 -18.58
CA VAL A 3 -2.20 -6.27 -18.00
C VAL A 3 -2.85 -7.36 -17.14
N LYS A 4 -2.88 -8.61 -17.63
CA LYS A 4 -3.44 -9.75 -16.88
C LYS A 4 -2.64 -10.03 -15.60
N LEU A 5 -1.32 -9.82 -15.61
CA LEU A 5 -0.47 -10.00 -14.42
C LEU A 5 -0.76 -8.92 -13.38
N MET A 6 -0.78 -7.64 -13.77
CA MET A 6 -1.11 -6.55 -12.86
C MET A 6 -2.50 -6.69 -12.27
N ARG A 7 -3.48 -7.10 -13.08
CA ARG A 7 -4.82 -7.43 -12.58
C ARG A 7 -4.80 -8.61 -11.62
N GLY A 8 -4.04 -9.67 -11.90
CA GLY A 8 -3.88 -10.80 -10.98
C GLY A 8 -3.35 -10.37 -9.61
N VAL A 9 -2.34 -9.49 -9.58
CA VAL A 9 -1.80 -8.93 -8.33
C VAL A 9 -2.85 -8.07 -7.61
N LEU A 10 -3.54 -7.18 -8.34
CA LEU A 10 -4.63 -6.38 -7.79
C LEU A 10 -5.69 -7.28 -7.14
N GLN A 11 -6.09 -8.36 -7.81
CA GLN A 11 -7.07 -9.32 -7.28
C GLN A 11 -6.58 -10.06 -6.02
N CYS A 12 -5.27 -10.25 -5.83
CA CYS A 12 -4.72 -10.76 -4.56
C CYS A 12 -4.85 -9.74 -3.43
N ILE A 13 -4.60 -8.46 -3.75
CA ILE A 13 -4.73 -7.37 -2.78
C ILE A 13 -6.21 -7.17 -2.41
N MET A 14 -7.12 -7.22 -3.41
CA MET A 14 -8.57 -7.14 -3.23
C MET A 14 -9.15 -8.25 -2.33
N ARG A 15 -8.42 -9.35 -2.10
CA ARG A 15 -8.86 -10.39 -1.15
C ARG A 15 -8.46 -10.12 0.30
N GLN A 16 -7.74 -9.03 0.56
CA GLN A 16 -7.23 -8.66 1.88
C GLN A 16 -7.63 -7.23 2.27
N LEU A 17 -8.75 -6.73 1.76
CA LEU A 17 -9.17 -5.33 1.97
C LEU A 17 -9.34 -4.99 3.44
N ASP A 18 -9.86 -5.93 4.24
CA ASP A 18 -10.01 -5.75 5.68
C ASP A 18 -8.67 -5.43 6.36
N LYS A 19 -7.56 -6.00 5.87
CA LYS A 19 -6.21 -5.72 6.37
C LYS A 19 -5.73 -4.34 5.92
N VAL A 20 -5.87 -4.02 4.63
CA VAL A 20 -5.50 -2.70 4.09
C VAL A 20 -6.22 -1.58 4.84
N GLU A 21 -7.51 -1.78 5.14
CA GLU A 21 -8.32 -0.83 5.90
C GLU A 21 -7.83 -0.66 7.34
N LYS A 22 -7.62 -1.77 8.06
CA LYS A 22 -7.12 -1.77 9.45
C LYS A 22 -5.73 -1.14 9.57
N PHE A 23 -4.84 -1.43 8.62
CA PHE A 23 -3.45 -0.97 8.65
C PHE A 23 -3.33 0.57 8.65
N LYS A 24 -4.28 1.29 8.04
CA LYS A 24 -4.32 2.78 8.07
C LYS A 24 -4.26 3.32 9.50
N TYR A 25 -4.85 2.60 10.44
CA TYR A 25 -4.90 2.98 11.84
C TYR A 25 -3.83 2.28 12.66
N SER A 26 -3.71 0.95 12.53
CA SER A 26 -2.87 0.15 13.42
C SER A 26 -1.38 0.23 13.08
N ARG A 27 -1.02 0.31 11.80
CA ARG A 27 0.35 0.21 11.29
C ARG A 27 1.10 -1.02 11.81
N SER A 28 0.36 -2.07 12.19
CA SER A 28 0.89 -3.28 12.80
C SER A 28 1.26 -4.31 11.72
N THR A 29 2.20 -5.19 12.03
CA THR A 29 2.54 -6.31 11.13
C THR A 29 1.38 -7.30 10.99
N SER A 30 0.58 -7.53 12.03
CA SER A 30 -0.57 -8.45 11.99
C SER A 30 -1.70 -7.95 11.09
N ASP A 31 -1.85 -6.63 10.92
CA ASP A 31 -2.85 -6.05 10.00
C ASP A 31 -2.26 -5.75 8.63
N SER A 32 -0.99 -6.12 8.37
CA SER A 32 -0.34 -5.89 7.09
C SER A 32 -0.80 -6.86 6.00
N LEU A 33 -0.64 -6.42 4.75
CA LEU A 33 -0.78 -7.29 3.57
C LEU A 33 0.19 -8.47 3.66
N HIS A 34 -0.27 -9.64 3.25
CA HIS A 34 0.59 -10.80 3.13
C HIS A 34 1.56 -10.66 1.96
N ALA A 35 2.82 -11.01 2.16
CA ALA A 35 3.80 -11.05 1.07
C ALA A 35 3.56 -12.15 0.02
N LYS A 36 2.76 -13.18 0.33
CA LYS A 36 2.64 -14.40 -0.49
C LYS A 36 1.19 -14.80 -0.71
N TYR A 37 0.89 -15.19 -1.95
CA TYR A 37 -0.45 -15.54 -2.39
C TYR A 37 -0.48 -16.86 -3.12
N ASN A 38 -1.59 -17.58 -2.98
CA ASN A 38 -1.86 -18.73 -3.82
C ASN A 38 -2.11 -18.25 -5.26
N THR A 39 -1.34 -18.72 -6.23
CA THR A 39 -1.42 -18.22 -7.62
C THR A 39 -2.74 -18.55 -8.32
N ARG A 40 -3.52 -19.51 -7.83
CA ARG A 40 -4.82 -19.90 -8.40
C ARG A 40 -5.98 -19.22 -7.70
N THR A 41 -5.97 -19.19 -6.36
CA THR A 41 -7.09 -18.68 -5.55
C THR A 41 -6.88 -17.26 -5.04
N CYS A 42 -5.66 -16.73 -5.15
CA CYS A 42 -5.20 -15.48 -4.55
C CYS A 42 -5.44 -15.38 -3.03
N ALA A 43 -5.66 -16.51 -2.36
CA ALA A 43 -5.79 -16.57 -0.90
C ALA A 43 -4.41 -16.46 -0.24
N ILE A 44 -4.41 -16.09 1.03
CA ILE A 44 -3.23 -16.19 1.90
C ILE A 44 -2.77 -17.65 1.99
N VAL A 45 -1.47 -17.87 2.12
CA VAL A 45 -0.87 -19.23 2.11
C VAL A 45 -0.30 -19.64 3.46
N VAL A 46 -0.13 -18.69 4.37
CA VAL A 46 0.41 -18.87 5.73
C VAL A 46 -0.30 -17.90 6.67
N GLY A 47 -0.19 -18.09 7.99
CA GLY A 47 -0.76 -17.21 9.01
C GLY A 47 0.08 -15.94 9.24
N ASP A 48 -0.52 -14.93 9.89
CA ASP A 48 0.05 -13.59 10.11
C ASP A 48 1.39 -13.57 10.86
N ASP A 49 1.64 -14.58 11.70
CA ASP A 49 2.83 -14.75 12.54
C ASP A 49 3.88 -15.67 11.91
N GLN A 50 3.59 -16.26 10.76
CA GLN A 50 4.43 -17.29 10.13
C GLN A 50 5.40 -16.72 9.10
N TRP A 51 5.25 -15.46 8.71
CA TRP A 51 6.08 -14.84 7.67
C TRP A 51 6.26 -13.34 7.87
N GLY A 52 7.37 -12.80 7.34
CA GLY A 52 7.65 -11.37 7.28
C GLY A 52 6.77 -10.63 6.27
N HIS A 53 5.47 -10.49 6.59
CA HIS A 53 4.44 -10.06 5.65
C HIS A 53 4.48 -8.58 5.27
N LEU A 54 4.80 -7.69 6.22
CA LEU A 54 4.83 -6.24 5.98
C LEU A 54 5.95 -5.89 4.98
N GLN A 55 5.59 -5.76 3.71
CA GLN A 55 6.49 -5.51 2.57
C GLN A 55 6.12 -4.18 1.91
N VAL A 56 6.69 -3.07 2.41
CA VAL A 56 6.33 -1.72 1.94
C VAL A 56 6.92 -1.45 0.55
N ASP A 57 8.11 -1.98 0.25
CA ASP A 57 8.73 -1.87 -1.06
C ASP A 57 7.93 -2.58 -2.16
N ALA A 58 7.47 -3.80 -1.94
CA ALA A 58 6.67 -4.57 -2.89
C ALA A 58 5.36 -3.84 -3.24
N THR A 59 4.67 -3.31 -2.22
CA THR A 59 3.46 -2.52 -2.40
C THR A 59 3.74 -1.23 -3.18
N SER A 60 4.83 -0.54 -2.83
CA SER A 60 5.26 0.68 -3.52
C SER A 60 5.65 0.43 -4.98
N LEU A 61 6.28 -0.71 -5.27
CA LEU A 61 6.66 -1.13 -6.62
C LEU A 61 5.43 -1.41 -7.49
N PHE A 62 4.44 -2.10 -6.93
CA PHE A 62 3.15 -2.32 -7.60
C PHE A 62 2.49 -0.99 -7.97
N LEU A 63 2.39 -0.05 -7.01
CA LEU A 63 1.80 1.28 -7.24
C LEU A 63 2.59 2.09 -8.27
N PHE A 64 3.93 2.04 -8.23
CA PHE A 64 4.78 2.69 -9.22
C PHE A 64 4.48 2.20 -10.64
N PHE A 65 4.47 0.87 -10.86
CA PHE A 65 4.18 0.32 -12.18
C PHE A 65 2.73 0.53 -12.59
N LEU A 66 1.78 0.46 -11.66
CA LEU A 66 0.38 0.79 -11.94
C LEU A 66 0.27 2.23 -12.48
N ALA A 67 0.91 3.19 -11.83
CA ALA A 67 0.95 4.58 -12.27
C ALA A 67 1.59 4.76 -13.66
N GLN A 68 2.71 4.09 -13.93
CA GLN A 68 3.38 4.15 -15.24
C GLN A 68 2.52 3.54 -16.35
N MET A 69 1.91 2.40 -16.08
CA MET A 69 1.07 1.70 -17.06
C MET A 69 -0.21 2.49 -17.35
N THR A 70 -0.84 3.07 -16.33
CA THR A 70 -1.97 4.00 -16.52
C THR A 70 -1.56 5.22 -17.34
N ALA A 71 -0.38 5.81 -17.09
CA ALA A 71 0.17 6.90 -17.92
C ALA A 71 0.28 6.53 -19.40
N SER A 72 0.68 5.29 -19.67
CA SER A 72 0.85 4.78 -21.03
C SER A 72 -0.46 4.39 -21.72
N GLY A 73 -1.62 4.63 -21.08
CA GLY A 73 -2.94 4.30 -21.62
C GLY A 73 -3.38 2.85 -21.39
N LEU A 74 -2.68 2.09 -20.55
CA LEU A 74 -3.11 0.73 -20.21
C LEU A 74 -4.21 0.75 -19.14
N HIS A 75 -5.35 0.16 -19.49
CA HIS A 75 -6.49 0.04 -18.60
C HIS A 75 -6.31 -1.19 -17.68
N ILE A 76 -6.03 -0.94 -16.39
CA ILE A 76 -5.81 -1.99 -15.37
C ILE A 76 -6.89 -2.00 -14.28
N VAL A 77 -7.36 -0.83 -13.85
CA VAL A 77 -8.38 -0.62 -12.81
C VAL A 77 -9.71 -0.31 -13.48
N TYR A 78 -10.77 -1.04 -13.15
CA TYR A 78 -12.05 -1.07 -13.88
C TYR A 78 -13.27 -0.68 -13.04
N THR A 79 -13.20 -0.83 -11.72
CA THR A 79 -14.34 -0.65 -10.82
C THR A 79 -14.04 0.35 -9.72
N GLN A 80 -15.07 0.94 -9.12
CA GLN A 80 -14.89 1.87 -8.00
C GLN A 80 -14.20 1.19 -6.81
N ASP A 81 -14.56 -0.06 -6.50
CA ASP A 81 -13.90 -0.80 -5.43
C ASP A 81 -12.39 -0.97 -5.69
N GLU A 82 -12.00 -1.26 -6.94
CA GLU A 82 -10.57 -1.33 -7.30
C GLU A 82 -9.88 0.05 -7.16
N VAL A 83 -10.58 1.15 -7.43
CA VAL A 83 -10.07 2.53 -7.23
C VAL A 83 -9.85 2.83 -5.75
N ASP A 84 -10.83 2.55 -4.91
CA ASP A 84 -10.79 2.80 -3.47
C ASP A 84 -9.64 2.01 -2.81
N VAL A 85 -9.39 0.81 -3.31
CA VAL A 85 -8.30 -0.04 -2.81
C VAL A 85 -6.94 0.52 -3.21
N VAL A 86 -6.78 0.98 -4.46
CA VAL A 86 -5.54 1.67 -4.87
C VAL A 86 -5.33 2.93 -4.05
N GLN A 87 -6.39 3.69 -3.74
CA GLN A 87 -6.30 4.86 -2.85
C GLN A 87 -5.86 4.44 -1.43
N ASN A 88 -6.45 3.39 -0.87
CA ASN A 88 -6.06 2.85 0.43
C ASN A 88 -4.60 2.38 0.47
N LEU A 89 -4.10 1.76 -0.60
CA LEU A 89 -2.68 1.40 -0.72
C LEU A 89 -1.75 2.63 -0.73
N MET A 90 -2.23 3.77 -1.19
CA MET A 90 -1.44 5.01 -1.19
C MET A 90 -1.27 5.54 0.23
N PHE A 91 -2.33 5.49 1.05
CA PHE A 91 -2.24 5.75 2.48
C PHE A 91 -1.36 4.71 3.20
N TYR A 92 -1.45 3.45 2.78
CA TYR A 92 -0.68 2.34 3.33
C TYR A 92 0.84 2.61 3.27
N ILE A 93 1.33 3.20 2.18
CA ILE A 93 2.77 3.50 1.99
C ILE A 93 3.18 4.92 2.39
N GLU A 94 2.25 5.80 2.76
CA GLU A 94 2.52 7.22 3.02
C GLU A 94 3.50 7.42 4.20
N ALA A 95 3.43 6.55 5.20
CA ALA A 95 4.30 6.57 6.37
C ALA A 95 5.54 5.68 6.21
N ALA A 96 5.96 5.30 5.00
CA ALA A 96 7.10 4.39 4.77
C ALA A 96 8.42 4.83 5.45
N TYR A 97 8.60 6.13 5.70
CA TYR A 97 9.77 6.67 6.41
C TYR A 97 9.73 6.48 7.94
N LYS A 98 8.59 6.03 8.49
CA LYS A 98 8.34 5.76 9.92
C LYS A 98 7.91 4.32 10.20
N VAL A 99 7.58 3.55 9.16
CA VAL A 99 7.11 2.17 9.28
C VAL A 99 8.29 1.23 9.06
N ALA A 100 8.73 0.57 10.13
CA ALA A 100 9.68 -0.52 10.04
C ALA A 100 9.00 -1.75 9.42
N ASP A 101 9.64 -2.36 8.44
CA ASP A 101 9.09 -3.45 7.65
C ASP A 101 10.10 -4.60 7.48
N TYR A 102 9.70 -5.66 6.78
CA TYR A 102 10.55 -6.82 6.55
C TYR A 102 11.48 -6.65 5.34
N GLY A 103 11.23 -5.62 4.51
CA GLY A 103 11.98 -5.31 3.30
C GLY A 103 12.00 -6.46 2.28
N MET A 104 12.54 -6.18 1.10
CA MET A 104 12.57 -7.07 -0.07
C MET A 104 13.00 -8.52 0.19
N TRP A 105 13.84 -8.75 1.19
CA TRP A 105 14.35 -10.07 1.53
C TRP A 105 13.48 -10.85 2.52
N GLU A 106 12.39 -10.27 3.00
CA GLU A 106 11.44 -10.88 3.94
C GLU A 106 12.05 -11.19 5.32
N ARG A 107 13.13 -10.50 5.69
CA ARG A 107 13.92 -10.77 6.91
C ARG A 107 13.83 -9.69 7.99
N GLY A 108 13.42 -8.49 7.61
CA GLY A 108 13.56 -7.30 8.43
C GLY A 108 15.01 -6.88 8.47
N ASP A 109 15.58 -6.90 9.66
CA ASP A 109 16.95 -6.49 9.89
C ASP A 109 17.99 -7.42 9.24
N LYS A 110 19.23 -6.93 9.18
CA LYS A 110 20.34 -7.71 8.62
C LYS A 110 20.73 -8.91 9.47
N THR A 111 20.25 -9.00 10.72
CA THR A 111 20.53 -10.12 11.63
C THR A 111 19.56 -11.30 11.44
N ASN A 112 18.48 -11.09 10.68
CA ASN A 112 17.50 -12.12 10.32
C ASN A 112 16.84 -12.77 11.54
N GLN A 113 16.58 -11.97 12.58
CA GLN A 113 15.89 -12.41 13.79
C GLN A 113 14.38 -12.12 13.74
N GLY A 114 13.85 -11.74 12.57
CA GLY A 114 12.44 -11.38 12.39
C GLY A 114 12.08 -10.01 12.96
N ILE A 115 13.07 -9.17 13.26
CA ILE A 115 12.90 -7.81 13.76
C ILE A 115 12.77 -6.87 12.57
N THR A 116 11.72 -6.06 12.51
CA THR A 116 11.53 -5.10 11.43
C THR A 116 12.54 -3.96 11.51
N GLU A 117 12.96 -3.44 10.34
CA GLU A 117 13.83 -2.27 10.25
C GLU A 117 13.29 -1.26 9.24
N ILE A 118 13.81 -0.03 9.28
CA ILE A 118 13.51 0.95 8.24
C ILE A 118 14.35 0.61 7.00
N ASN A 119 13.73 -0.05 6.03
CA ASN A 119 14.43 -0.47 4.82
C ASN A 119 14.58 0.67 3.80
N ALA A 120 15.80 0.83 3.30
CA ALA A 120 16.11 1.81 2.26
C ALA A 120 15.36 1.54 0.94
N SER A 121 15.10 0.27 0.60
CA SER A 121 14.28 -0.11 -0.56
C SER A 121 12.87 0.43 -0.43
N SER A 122 12.26 0.27 0.75
CA SER A 122 10.90 0.71 1.05
C SER A 122 10.77 2.23 0.96
N ILE A 123 11.69 2.98 1.59
CA ILE A 123 11.72 4.45 1.48
C ILE A 123 11.92 4.89 0.02
N GLY A 124 12.90 4.28 -0.67
CA GLY A 124 13.25 4.63 -2.04
C GLY A 124 12.08 4.43 -3.01
N MET A 125 11.39 3.30 -2.89
CA MET A 125 10.25 2.96 -3.75
C MET A 125 9.02 3.82 -3.46
N ALA A 126 8.69 4.02 -2.17
CA ALA A 126 7.59 4.90 -1.77
C ALA A 126 7.81 6.33 -2.26
N LYS A 127 9.05 6.84 -2.16
CA LYS A 127 9.44 8.15 -2.68
C LYS A 127 9.42 8.22 -4.20
N SER A 128 9.88 7.17 -4.89
CA SER A 128 9.91 7.12 -6.36
C SER A 128 8.50 7.22 -6.95
N LYS A 129 7.53 6.51 -6.34
CA LYS A 129 6.12 6.62 -6.68
C LYS A 129 5.60 8.05 -6.53
N GLY A 130 6.06 8.80 -5.52
CA GLY A 130 5.72 10.21 -5.31
C GLY A 130 6.32 11.21 -6.31
N ARG A 131 7.19 10.79 -7.24
CA ARG A 131 7.73 11.69 -8.28
C ARG A 131 6.70 12.08 -9.34
N ARG A 132 5.58 11.36 -9.45
CA ARG A 132 4.36 11.87 -10.09
C ARG A 132 3.58 12.65 -9.03
N SER A 133 3.71 13.97 -9.03
CA SER A 133 3.00 14.85 -8.10
C SER A 133 1.47 14.71 -8.19
N ASP A 134 0.97 14.19 -9.32
CA ASP A 134 -0.42 13.86 -9.57
C ASP A 134 -0.86 12.51 -8.98
N TRP A 135 0.04 11.68 -8.44
CA TRP A 135 -0.29 10.40 -7.80
C TRP A 135 -0.22 10.52 -6.28
N THR A 136 -1.26 11.06 -5.67
CA THR A 136 -1.48 11.14 -4.22
C THR A 136 -2.75 10.36 -3.84
N PRO A 137 -2.97 10.04 -2.55
CA PRO A 137 -4.22 9.43 -2.14
C PRO A 137 -5.46 10.23 -2.60
N SER A 138 -5.40 11.56 -2.58
CA SER A 138 -6.53 12.41 -2.95
C SER A 138 -6.84 12.46 -4.45
N THR A 139 -5.85 12.23 -5.32
CA THR A 139 -6.02 12.33 -6.78
C THR A 139 -6.32 10.99 -7.45
N VAL A 140 -6.04 9.86 -6.79
CA VAL A 140 -6.25 8.51 -7.36
C VAL A 140 -7.65 8.32 -7.94
N PRO A 141 -8.74 8.69 -7.24
CA PRO A 141 -10.07 8.44 -7.82
C PRO A 141 -10.35 9.27 -9.06
N GLU A 142 -9.89 10.52 -9.12
CA GLU A 142 -10.03 11.37 -10.30
C GLU A 142 -9.27 10.79 -11.49
N ILE A 143 -8.06 10.27 -11.26
CA ILE A 143 -7.23 9.63 -12.30
C ILE A 143 -7.96 8.46 -12.98
N PHE A 144 -8.70 7.65 -12.22
CA PHE A 144 -9.33 6.43 -12.75
C PHE A 144 -10.78 6.62 -13.17
N THR A 145 -11.50 7.58 -12.59
CA THR A 145 -12.95 7.76 -12.83
C THR A 145 -13.26 9.02 -13.64
N GLY A 146 -12.33 9.97 -13.71
CA GLY A 146 -12.57 11.30 -14.28
C GLY A 146 -13.48 12.19 -13.43
N ALA A 147 -13.90 11.74 -12.23
CA ALA A 147 -14.74 12.50 -11.32
C ALA A 147 -13.94 12.95 -10.08
N PRO A 148 -14.03 14.22 -9.66
CA PRO A 148 -13.46 14.66 -8.40
C PRO A 148 -14.19 14.00 -7.22
N VAL A 149 -13.44 13.62 -6.18
CA VAL A 149 -13.99 12.94 -5.00
C VAL A 149 -14.80 13.91 -4.15
N SER A 150 -16.02 13.53 -3.76
CA SER A 150 -16.75 14.21 -2.69
C SER A 150 -15.98 14.06 -1.37
N ALA A 151 -15.71 15.19 -0.69
CA ALA A 151 -14.94 15.26 0.56
C ALA A 151 -15.44 14.36 1.71
N SER A 152 -16.59 13.69 1.57
CA SER A 152 -17.14 12.75 2.56
C SER A 152 -16.37 11.43 2.71
N VAL A 153 -15.56 11.02 1.73
CA VAL A 153 -14.66 9.85 1.85
C VAL A 153 -13.31 10.24 2.47
N VAL A 154 -13.03 11.54 2.55
CA VAL A 154 -11.82 12.13 3.15
C VAL A 154 -11.93 12.24 4.70
N GLY A 155 -13.02 11.73 5.28
CA GLY A 155 -13.29 11.81 6.71
C GLY A 155 -12.32 10.99 7.56
N SER A 156 -11.53 11.70 8.38
CA SER A 156 -10.73 11.21 9.53
C SER A 156 -9.23 10.96 9.33
N SER A 157 -8.55 11.69 8.44
CA SER A 157 -7.08 11.73 8.45
C SER A 157 -6.53 13.11 8.10
N ALA A 158 -6.82 14.13 8.92
CA ALA A 158 -6.08 15.41 8.88
C ALA A 158 -6.27 16.33 10.10
N LEU A 159 -7.22 16.10 11.01
CA LEU A 159 -7.49 17.02 12.12
C LEU A 159 -7.55 16.27 13.46
N ALA A 160 -6.76 16.75 14.42
CA ALA A 160 -6.64 16.34 15.82
C ALA A 160 -5.73 15.13 16.14
N GLN A 161 -4.40 15.38 16.20
CA GLN A 161 -3.52 14.99 17.33
C GLN A 161 -2.05 15.31 16.99
N ALA A 162 -1.69 16.61 16.95
CA ALA A 162 -0.29 17.03 17.03
C ALA A 162 -0.14 18.52 17.41
N VAL A 163 -0.94 19.07 18.33
CA VAL A 163 -0.60 20.34 18.98
C VAL A 163 -1.17 20.35 20.42
N SER A 164 -0.31 20.05 21.39
CA SER A 164 -0.36 20.61 22.74
C SER A 164 1.03 20.40 23.36
N PRO A 165 1.79 21.47 23.68
CA PRO A 165 3.05 21.32 24.40
C PRO A 165 2.78 20.94 25.86
N PRO A 166 3.68 20.20 26.53
CA PRO A 166 3.54 19.95 27.96
C PRO A 166 3.75 21.27 28.72
N HIS A 167 2.71 21.72 29.42
CA HIS A 167 2.84 22.64 30.53
C HIS A 167 3.24 21.83 31.77
N THR A 168 4.49 22.00 32.21
CA THR A 168 4.97 22.29 33.58
C THR A 168 6.48 22.09 33.60
#